data_AF-A0A7S0NF92-F1
#
_entry.id   AF-A0A7S0NF92-F1
#
_cell.length_a   1.000
_cell.length_b   1.000
_cell.length_c   1.000
_cell.angle_alpha   90.00
_cell.angle_beta   90.00
_cell.angle_gamma   90.00
#
_symmetry.space_group_name_H-M   'P 1'
#
loop_
_entity.id
_entity.type
_entity.pdbx_description
1 polymer ?
#
loop_
_entity_poly.entity_id
_entity_poly.type
_entity_poly.pdbx_seq_one_letter_code
_entity_poly.pdbx_strand_id
1 'polypeptide(L)'
;SQGLPTREAMFEVACGWLKGNEKVWLPWIPAICPAGFYADPTLLSCLPCPAGWFCTGGTTNATICPLSFFCPSNSTQAFPCPNGLTTSMYGSQSTSGCDVCPSNRVLMGTQCQHISVFIIVILVPFLLV
;
A
#
# COMPACT_ATOMS: atom_id res chain seq x y z
N SER A 1 43.49 37.27 18.35
CA SER A 1 43.35 36.04 17.53
C SER A 1 42.04 35.40 17.88
N GLN A 2 41.00 35.58 17.08
CA GLN A 2 39.77 34.80 17.26
C GLN A 2 40.09 33.38 16.78
N GLY A 3 40.18 32.45 17.73
CA GLY A 3 40.46 31.04 17.45
C GLY A 3 39.41 30.49 16.50
N LEU A 4 39.83 29.60 15.59
CA LEU A 4 38.90 28.90 14.72
C LEU A 4 37.80 28.25 15.59
N PRO A 5 36.52 28.40 15.22
CA PRO A 5 35.43 27.80 15.98
C PRO A 5 35.63 26.29 16.04
N THR A 6 35.41 25.70 17.22
CA THR A 6 35.43 24.25 17.38
C THR A 6 34.33 23.61 16.54
N ARG A 7 34.47 22.33 16.22
CA ARG A 7 33.49 21.58 15.42
C ARG A 7 32.09 21.66 16.04
N GLU A 8 32.01 21.64 17.36
CA GLU A 8 30.78 21.76 18.14
C GLU A 8 30.13 23.14 17.91
N ALA A 9 30.92 24.22 17.93
CA ALA A 9 30.42 25.57 17.67
C ALA A 9 29.90 25.73 16.23
N MET A 10 30.57 25.12 15.25
CA MET A 10 30.09 25.09 13.87
C MET A 10 28.76 24.32 13.73
N PHE A 11 28.62 23.22 14.48
CA PHE A 11 27.39 22.41 14.49
C PHE A 11 26.21 23.17 15.09
N GLU A 12 26.40 23.88 16.19
CA GLU A 12 25.37 24.70 16.84
C GLU A 12 24.87 25.83 15.94
N VAL A 13 25.76 26.52 15.23
CA VAL A 13 25.38 27.56 14.26
C VAL A 13 24.53 26.98 13.13
N ALA A 14 24.89 25.80 12.60
CA ALA A 14 24.13 25.13 11.55
C ALA A 14 22.74 24.66 12.05
N CYS A 15 22.66 24.04 13.23
CA CYS A 15 21.39 23.63 13.83
C CYS A 15 20.49 24.82 14.16
N GLY A 16 21.05 25.93 14.62
CA GLY A 16 20.33 27.18 14.85
C GLY A 16 19.70 27.74 13.57
N TRP A 17 20.45 27.74 12.45
CA TRP A 17 19.91 28.14 11.15
C TRP A 17 18.78 27.23 10.68
N LEU A 18 18.93 25.91 10.78
CA LEU A 18 17.88 24.95 10.41
C LEU A 18 16.60 25.22 11.23
N LYS A 19 16.70 25.28 12.56
CA LYS A 19 15.51 25.53 13.41
C LYS A 19 14.85 26.89 13.13
N GLY A 20 15.64 27.92 12.80
CA GLY A 20 15.12 29.27 12.52
C GLY A 20 14.54 29.48 11.11
N ASN A 21 14.82 28.57 10.17
CA ASN A 21 14.46 28.72 8.76
C ASN A 21 13.55 27.59 8.25
N GLU A 22 12.75 26.97 9.11
CA GLU A 22 11.87 25.84 8.76
C GLU A 22 11.09 26.08 7.46
N LYS A 23 10.45 27.24 7.29
CA LYS A 23 9.69 27.57 6.07
C LYS A 23 10.52 27.59 4.78
N VAL A 24 11.84 27.76 4.88
CA VAL A 24 12.76 27.83 3.74
C VAL A 24 13.14 26.44 3.26
N TRP A 25 13.41 25.50 4.17
CA TRP A 25 13.90 24.16 3.82
C TRP A 25 12.84 23.05 3.92
N LEU A 26 11.79 23.20 4.74
CA LEU A 26 10.75 22.18 4.90
C LEU A 26 10.05 21.80 3.57
N PRO A 27 9.79 22.74 2.63
CA PRO A 27 9.23 22.38 1.31
C PRO A 27 10.14 21.49 0.45
N TRP A 28 11.42 21.37 0.80
CA TRP A 28 12.40 20.55 0.08
C TRP A 28 12.55 19.15 0.70
N ILE A 29 11.86 18.87 1.81
CA ILE A 29 11.82 17.55 2.44
C ILE A 29 10.51 16.86 2.07
N PRO A 30 10.55 15.75 1.31
CA PRO A 30 9.36 14.95 1.04
C PRO A 30 8.68 14.47 2.32
N ALA A 31 7.37 14.60 2.39
CA ALA A 31 6.56 14.07 3.48
C ALA A 31 6.70 12.54 3.55
N ILE A 32 7.27 12.05 4.65
CA ILE A 32 7.31 10.61 4.96
C ILE A 32 6.09 10.30 5.81
N CYS A 33 5.08 9.71 5.18
CA CYS A 33 3.81 9.42 5.85
C CYS A 33 3.85 8.11 6.65
N PRO A 34 3.16 8.04 7.80
CA PRO A 34 3.01 6.78 8.54
C PRO A 34 2.17 5.77 7.75
N ALA A 35 2.19 4.51 8.18
CA ALA A 35 1.33 3.48 7.62
C ALA A 35 -0.16 3.88 7.72
N GLY A 36 -0.93 3.52 6.70
CA GLY A 36 -2.34 3.96 6.56
C GLY A 36 -2.49 5.32 5.89
N PHE A 37 -1.38 5.99 5.56
CA PHE A 37 -1.34 7.24 4.81
C PHE A 37 -0.34 7.14 3.65
N TYR A 38 -0.56 7.92 2.62
CA TYR A 38 0.36 8.07 1.49
C TYR A 38 0.63 9.55 1.22
N ALA A 39 1.79 9.87 0.66
CA ALA A 39 2.14 11.23 0.32
C ALA A 39 1.30 11.73 -0.86
N ASP A 40 0.82 12.97 -0.79
CA ASP A 40 0.17 13.60 -1.92
C ASP A 40 1.13 13.77 -3.12
N PRO A 41 0.64 14.09 -4.33
CA PRO A 41 1.51 14.28 -5.50
C PRO A 41 2.54 15.40 -5.34
N THR A 42 2.34 16.32 -4.39
CA THR A 42 3.29 17.39 -4.08
C THR A 42 4.35 16.99 -3.05
N LEU A 43 4.21 15.82 -2.43
CA LEU A 43 5.03 15.33 -1.32
C LEU A 43 5.04 16.27 -0.11
N LEU A 44 4.01 17.09 0.07
CA LEU A 44 3.94 18.07 1.15
C LEU A 44 2.96 17.68 2.25
N SER A 45 1.99 16.82 1.94
CA SER A 45 0.99 16.38 2.90
C SER A 45 0.74 14.88 2.83
N CYS A 46 0.18 14.34 3.92
CA CYS A 46 -0.22 12.95 4.03
C CYS A 46 -1.72 12.82 3.86
N LEU A 47 -2.12 12.04 2.86
CA LEU A 47 -3.51 11.72 2.58
C LEU A 47 -3.86 10.34 3.17
N PRO A 48 -5.06 10.18 3.74
CA PRO A 48 -5.50 8.89 4.26
C PRO A 48 -5.59 7.87 3.13
N CYS A 49 -5.19 6.63 3.41
CA CYS A 49 -5.31 5.57 2.42
C CYS A 49 -6.79 5.32 2.08
N PRO A 50 -7.19 5.41 0.80
CA PRO A 50 -8.59 5.28 0.43
C PRO A 50 -9.09 3.85 0.65
N ALA A 51 -10.39 3.69 0.93
CA ALA A 51 -11.00 2.37 1.02
C ALA A 51 -10.82 1.58 -0.29
N GLY A 52 -10.56 0.28 -0.17
CA GLY A 52 -10.20 -0.59 -1.28
C GLY A 52 -8.72 -0.53 -1.63
N TRP A 53 -7.91 0.18 -0.85
CA TRP A 53 -6.46 0.27 -1.00
C TRP A 53 -5.78 0.17 0.37
N PHE A 54 -4.50 -0.18 0.36
CA PHE A 54 -3.66 -0.20 1.56
C PHE A 54 -2.32 0.50 1.33
N CYS A 55 -1.78 1.07 2.40
CA CYS A 55 -0.59 1.92 2.38
C CYS A 55 0.35 1.52 3.53
N THR A 56 1.53 0.99 3.22
CA THR A 56 2.50 0.49 4.24
C THR A 56 3.26 1.60 4.96
N GLY A 57 3.09 2.87 4.55
CA GLY A 57 3.85 4.02 5.04
C GLY A 57 5.10 4.29 4.21
N GLY A 58 5.52 5.56 4.16
CA GLY A 58 6.62 6.02 3.31
C GLY A 58 6.35 5.86 1.82
N THR A 59 5.09 5.68 1.41
CA THR A 59 4.69 5.45 0.02
C THR A 59 4.04 6.71 -0.56
N THR A 60 4.26 6.92 -1.86
CA THR A 60 3.53 7.93 -2.66
C THR A 60 2.32 7.34 -3.37
N ASN A 61 2.27 6.00 -3.48
CA ASN A 61 1.18 5.28 -4.09
C ASN A 61 0.54 4.32 -3.09
N ALA A 62 -0.79 4.30 -3.09
CA ALA A 62 -1.55 3.26 -2.43
C ALA A 62 -1.53 1.98 -3.30
N THR A 63 -1.64 0.82 -2.66
CA THR A 63 -1.74 -0.48 -3.36
C THR A 63 -3.18 -0.97 -3.34
N ILE A 64 -3.71 -1.38 -4.49
CA ILE A 64 -5.09 -1.87 -4.57
C ILE A 64 -5.26 -3.13 -3.72
N CYS A 65 -6.39 -3.26 -3.04
CA CYS A 65 -6.66 -4.44 -2.23
C CYS A 65 -6.75 -5.69 -3.14
N PRO A 66 -5.95 -6.75 -2.88
CA PRO A 66 -5.96 -7.94 -3.70
C PRO A 66 -7.27 -8.73 -3.57
N LEU A 67 -7.51 -9.64 -4.52
CA LEU A 67 -8.60 -10.60 -4.42
C LEU A 67 -8.46 -11.46 -3.16
N SER A 68 -9.59 -11.86 -2.59
CA SER A 68 -9.71 -12.57 -1.30
C SER A 68 -9.31 -11.77 -0.06
N PHE A 69 -9.11 -10.46 -0.22
CA PHE A 69 -8.86 -9.53 0.88
C PHE A 69 -9.79 -8.31 0.78
N PHE A 70 -9.96 -7.62 1.91
CA PHE A 70 -10.66 -6.35 1.99
C PHE A 70 -9.80 -5.31 2.73
N CYS A 71 -9.98 -4.05 2.38
CA CYS A 71 -9.18 -2.93 2.88
C CYS A 71 -10.11 -1.75 3.23
N PRO A 72 -10.49 -1.55 4.50
CA PRO A 72 -11.20 -0.34 4.92
C PRO A 72 -10.32 0.92 4.77
N SER A 73 -10.90 2.11 4.93
CA SER A 73 -10.13 3.37 4.93
C SER A 73 -9.01 3.34 5.97
N ASN A 74 -7.87 3.94 5.63
CA ASN A 74 -6.63 3.93 6.44
C ASN A 74 -6.01 2.54 6.66
N SER A 75 -6.24 1.61 5.75
CA SER A 75 -5.61 0.29 5.82
C SER A 75 -4.10 0.38 5.64
N THR A 76 -3.36 -0.22 6.57
CA THR A 76 -1.90 -0.39 6.49
C THR A 76 -1.51 -1.60 5.65
N GLN A 77 -2.43 -2.57 5.54
CA GLN A 77 -2.28 -3.84 4.85
C GLN A 77 -3.64 -4.35 4.37
N ALA A 78 -3.64 -5.39 3.55
CA ALA A 78 -4.84 -6.10 3.17
C ALA A 78 -5.30 -7.08 4.26
N PHE A 79 -6.60 -7.16 4.53
CA PHE A 79 -7.18 -8.09 5.51
C PHE A 79 -7.85 -9.27 4.81
N PRO A 80 -7.53 -10.53 5.16
CA PRO A 80 -8.10 -11.69 4.48
C PRO A 80 -9.61 -11.77 4.73
N CYS A 81 -10.35 -12.21 3.71
CA CYS A 81 -11.75 -12.51 3.87
C CYS A 81 -11.97 -13.66 4.89
N PRO A 82 -12.97 -13.55 5.78
CA PRO A 82 -13.25 -14.59 6.76
C PRO A 82 -13.71 -15.89 6.10
N ASN A 83 -13.54 -17.02 6.79
CA ASN A 83 -14.01 -18.35 6.35
C ASN A 83 -13.48 -18.82 4.99
N GLY A 84 -12.36 -18.26 4.51
CA GLY A 84 -11.82 -18.61 3.19
C GLY A 84 -12.70 -18.14 2.02
N LEU A 85 -13.59 -17.16 2.26
CA LEU A 85 -14.32 -16.49 1.19
C LEU A 85 -13.37 -15.71 0.29
N THR A 86 -13.84 -15.34 -0.89
CA THR A 86 -13.08 -14.51 -1.83
C THR A 86 -13.86 -13.28 -2.20
N THR A 87 -13.18 -12.27 -2.70
CA THR A 87 -13.83 -11.13 -3.32
C THR A 87 -14.03 -11.39 -4.80
N SER A 88 -15.07 -10.81 -5.39
CA SER A 88 -15.34 -10.90 -6.83
C SER A 88 -14.41 -10.00 -7.65
N MET A 89 -13.90 -8.93 -7.03
CA MET A 89 -13.07 -7.91 -7.65
C MET A 89 -11.97 -7.44 -6.70
N TYR A 90 -10.91 -6.86 -7.27
CA TYR A 90 -9.91 -6.11 -6.52
C TYR A 90 -10.56 -4.88 -5.85
N GLY A 91 -9.95 -4.39 -4.79
CA GLY A 91 -10.37 -3.16 -4.13
C GLY A 91 -11.61 -3.31 -3.24
N SER A 92 -11.87 -4.52 -2.71
CA SER A 92 -12.91 -4.69 -1.72
C SER A 92 -12.62 -3.85 -0.47
N GLN A 93 -13.63 -3.14 0.00
CA GLN A 93 -13.49 -2.15 1.07
C GLN A 93 -13.85 -2.72 2.46
N SER A 94 -14.64 -3.79 2.48
CA SER A 94 -15.23 -4.35 3.68
C SER A 94 -15.51 -5.84 3.52
N THR A 95 -15.81 -6.50 4.64
CA THR A 95 -16.18 -7.92 4.66
C THR A 95 -17.46 -8.23 3.87
N SER A 96 -18.31 -7.24 3.60
CA SER A 96 -19.51 -7.41 2.77
C SER A 96 -19.19 -7.69 1.30
N GLY A 97 -17.96 -7.43 0.85
CA GLY A 97 -17.49 -7.84 -0.48
C GLY A 97 -16.90 -9.26 -0.53
N CYS A 98 -16.85 -9.95 0.61
CA CYS A 98 -16.38 -11.33 0.70
C CYS A 98 -17.55 -12.30 0.49
N ASP A 99 -17.49 -13.07 -0.57
CA ASP A 99 -18.53 -14.01 -0.97
C ASP A 99 -17.94 -15.35 -1.43
N VAL A 100 -18.82 -16.33 -1.60
CA VAL A 100 -18.47 -17.59 -2.26
C VAL A 100 -18.36 -17.39 -3.77
N CYS A 101 -17.57 -18.24 -4.44
CA CYS A 101 -17.52 -18.21 -5.90
C CYS A 101 -18.92 -18.48 -6.50
N PRO A 102 -19.30 -17.75 -7.57
CA PRO A 102 -20.58 -17.96 -8.22
C PRO A 102 -20.69 -19.38 -8.81
N SER A 103 -21.93 -19.86 -8.92
CA SER A 103 -22.27 -21.19 -9.41
C SER A 103 -21.66 -21.46 -10.79
N ASN A 104 -20.63 -22.32 -10.86
CA ASN A 104 -19.80 -22.74 -12.02
C ASN A 104 -18.29 -22.46 -11.86
N ARG A 105 -17.87 -21.82 -10.77
CA ARG A 105 -16.46 -21.58 -10.45
C ARG A 105 -16.08 -22.21 -9.11
N VAL A 106 -14.80 -22.53 -8.98
CA VAL A 106 -14.20 -23.05 -7.75
C VAL A 106 -13.10 -22.08 -7.30
N LEU A 107 -12.96 -21.90 -5.99
CA LEU A 107 -11.88 -21.10 -5.43
C LEU A 107 -10.57 -21.87 -5.55
N MET A 108 -9.61 -21.30 -6.29
CA MET A 108 -8.28 -21.86 -6.46
C MET A 108 -7.25 -20.78 -6.08
N GLY A 109 -6.68 -20.89 -4.88
CA GLY A 109 -5.84 -19.85 -4.29
C GLY A 109 -6.67 -18.62 -3.91
N THR A 110 -6.45 -17.50 -4.60
CA THR A 110 -7.10 -16.20 -4.33
C THR A 110 -8.11 -15.79 -5.41
N GLN A 111 -8.46 -16.68 -6.37
CA GLN A 111 -9.34 -16.34 -7.49
C GLN A 111 -10.37 -17.44 -7.83
N CYS A 112 -11.53 -17.02 -8.33
CA CYS A 112 -12.57 -17.93 -8.82
C CYS A 112 -12.29 -18.39 -10.25
N GLN A 113 -11.83 -19.63 -10.41
CA GLN A 113 -11.56 -20.21 -11.72
C GLN A 113 -12.71 -21.09 -12.21
N HIS A 114 -12.91 -21.09 -13.52
CA HIS A 114 -13.87 -21.96 -14.18
C HIS A 114 -13.33 -23.39 -14.19
N ILE A 115 -14.19 -24.38 -13.97
CA ILE A 115 -13.79 -25.79 -13.93
C ILE A 115 -13.10 -26.23 -15.25
N SER A 116 -13.48 -25.60 -16.37
CA SER A 116 -12.87 -25.83 -17.69
C SER A 116 -11.39 -25.46 -17.76
N VAL A 117 -10.90 -24.50 -16.98
CA VAL A 117 -9.48 -24.13 -16.94
C VAL A 117 -8.65 -25.29 -16.40
N PHE A 118 -9.17 -26.00 -15.41
CA PHE A 118 -8.52 -27.18 -14.85
C PHE A 118 -8.43 -28.31 -15.87
N ILE A 119 -9.51 -28.51 -16.64
CA ILE A 119 -9.57 -29.49 -17.73
C ILE A 119 -8.59 -29.12 -18.84
N ILE A 120 -8.48 -27.84 -19.23
CA ILE A 120 -7.54 -27.38 -20.27
C ILE A 120 -6.09 -27.60 -19.81
N VAL A 121 -5.73 -27.16 -18.61
CA VAL A 121 -4.35 -27.31 -18.08
C VAL A 121 -3.95 -28.77 -17.94
N ILE A 122 -4.89 -29.65 -17.60
CA ILE A 122 -4.61 -31.09 -17.48
C ILE A 122 -4.66 -31.78 -18.83
N LEU A 123 -5.62 -31.52 -19.72
CA LEU A 123 -5.81 -32.29 -20.95
C LEU A 123 -5.00 -31.78 -22.15
N VAL A 124 -4.80 -30.46 -22.30
CA VAL A 124 -4.08 -29.89 -23.44
C VAL A 124 -2.63 -30.38 -23.56
N PRO A 125 -1.84 -30.54 -22.47
CA PRO A 125 -0.50 -31.10 -22.56
C PRO A 125 -0.46 -32.54 -23.09
N PHE A 126 -1.50 -33.35 -22.86
CA PHE A 126 -1.57 -34.72 -23.38
C PHE A 126 -2.10 -34.80 -24.82
N LEU A 127 -2.72 -33.74 -25.32
CA LEU A 127 -3.22 -33.66 -26.70
C LEU A 127 -2.19 -33.03 -27.66
N LEU A 128 -1.17 -32.34 -27.13
CA LEU A 128 -0.07 -31.72 -27.88
C LEU A 128 1.22 -32.56 -27.90
N VAL A 129 1.19 -33.76 -27.30
CA VAL A 129 2.26 -34.79 -27.34
C VAL A 129 1.77 -35.94 -28.21
#